data_AF-A0A368F685-F1
#
_entry.id   AF-A0A368F685-F1
#
_cell.length_a   1.000
_cell.length_b   1.000
_cell.length_c   1.000
_cell.angle_alpha   90.00
_cell.angle_beta   90.00
_cell.angle_gamma   90.00
#
_symmetry.space_group_name_H-M   'P 1'
#
loop_
_entity.id
_entity.type
_entity.pdbx_description
1 polymer ?
#
loop_
_entity_poly.entity_id
_entity_poly.type
_entity_poly.pdbx_seq_one_letter_code
_entity_poly.pdbx_strand_id
1 'polypeptide(L)'
;MLLLLAAFLLPGLAICGSVPEIVVVTVATEDTDGLRRLLKSAETYDIKVHVFGMGKEWKGGDTRTSQGGGQKIRILSEELKPYKDRDDVIILFVDAYDVVFTAGTLTVLDRFQTHFKEKRILFGAEPFCWPDESLAPEYPVVEFGKRFLNSGLFLGYAKELYKMITVKEVADDDDDQLYYTMIYLDPKLRKELKIGLDTMSRIFQNLNGVTDDVELQFDDNGDALAYNAAYNTHPAVLHGNGPSKKYLNYLANYVSGRWSSVSGCSFCGKKPHIDITVGILSIEYDPTTGGY
;
A
#
# COMPACT_ATOMS: atom_id res chain seq x y z
N MET A 1 18.32 -44.23 -49.97
CA MET A 1 19.18 -43.44 -49.06
C MET A 1 18.51 -42.07 -48.93
N LEU A 2 18.01 -41.78 -47.73
CA LEU A 2 17.19 -40.61 -47.39
C LEU A 2 17.89 -39.29 -47.79
N LEU A 3 17.16 -38.35 -48.37
CA LEU A 3 17.51 -36.93 -48.32
C LEU A 3 16.36 -36.20 -47.62
N LEU A 4 16.72 -35.67 -46.45
CA LEU A 4 15.87 -35.14 -45.40
C LEU A 4 15.15 -33.85 -45.80
N LEU A 5 13.93 -33.72 -45.27
CA LEU A 5 13.21 -32.46 -45.11
C LEU A 5 14.05 -31.47 -44.28
N ALA A 6 14.37 -30.31 -44.86
CA ALA A 6 14.73 -29.13 -44.10
C ALA A 6 13.43 -28.44 -43.66
N ALA A 7 12.91 -28.84 -42.51
CA ALA A 7 11.83 -28.12 -41.85
C ALA A 7 12.40 -26.81 -41.27
N PHE A 8 11.75 -25.71 -41.63
CA PHE A 8 12.02 -24.35 -41.15
C PHE A 8 12.11 -24.30 -39.61
N LEU A 9 13.32 -24.09 -39.09
CA LEU A 9 13.53 -23.54 -37.75
C LEU A 9 13.39 -22.01 -37.86
N LEU A 10 12.15 -21.51 -37.78
CA LEU A 10 11.93 -20.12 -37.40
C LEU A 10 12.14 -20.04 -35.88
N PRO A 11 13.18 -19.34 -35.37
CA PRO A 11 13.20 -18.99 -33.97
C PRO A 11 11.99 -18.09 -33.75
N GLY A 12 11.05 -18.53 -32.91
CA GLY A 12 9.99 -17.66 -32.44
C GLY A 12 10.65 -16.42 -31.88
N LEU A 13 10.38 -15.26 -32.49
CA LEU A 13 10.61 -13.99 -31.83
C LEU A 13 9.74 -14.05 -30.56
N ALA A 14 10.37 -14.41 -29.44
CA ALA A 14 9.85 -14.02 -28.15
C ALA A 14 9.76 -12.50 -28.23
N ILE A 15 8.53 -12.00 -28.34
CA ILE A 15 8.24 -10.59 -28.07
C ILE A 15 8.62 -10.44 -26.60
N CYS A 16 9.87 -10.05 -26.36
CA CYS A 16 10.33 -9.63 -25.05
C CYS A 16 9.59 -8.31 -24.82
N GLY A 17 8.37 -8.40 -24.29
CA GLY A 17 7.63 -7.24 -23.83
C GLY A 17 8.52 -6.51 -22.84
N SER A 18 8.70 -5.21 -23.04
CA SER A 18 9.42 -4.38 -22.07
C SER A 18 8.82 -4.59 -20.68
N VAL A 19 9.67 -4.87 -19.69
CA VAL A 19 9.26 -4.95 -18.29
C VAL A 19 8.56 -3.63 -17.94
N PRO A 20 7.28 -3.65 -17.50
CA PRO A 20 6.57 -2.42 -17.21
C PRO A 20 7.27 -1.59 -16.13
N GLU A 21 7.27 -0.27 -16.31
CA GLU A 21 7.71 0.67 -15.28
C GLU A 21 6.68 0.70 -14.15
N ILE A 22 7.11 0.66 -12.88
CA ILE A 22 6.23 0.93 -11.73
C ILE A 22 6.41 2.36 -11.25
N VAL A 23 5.35 3.15 -11.35
CA VAL A 23 5.28 4.50 -10.76
C VAL A 23 4.55 4.40 -9.43
N VAL A 24 5.26 4.70 -8.34
CA VAL A 24 4.70 4.65 -6.98
C VAL A 24 4.18 6.02 -6.60
N VAL A 25 2.91 6.08 -6.18
CA VAL A 25 2.22 7.32 -5.85
C VAL A 25 1.53 7.22 -4.49
N THR A 26 1.39 8.35 -3.82
CA THR A 26 0.62 8.49 -2.58
C THR A 26 -0.06 9.86 -2.53
N VAL A 27 -1.06 10.01 -1.67
CA VAL A 27 -1.69 11.30 -1.38
C VAL A 27 -1.40 11.69 0.07
N ALA A 28 -0.79 12.85 0.25
CA ALA A 28 -0.54 13.45 1.56
C ALA A 28 -0.64 14.97 1.46
N THR A 29 -1.37 15.58 2.39
CA THR A 29 -1.54 17.04 2.48
C THR A 29 -0.49 17.70 3.38
N GLU A 30 0.13 16.94 4.28
CA GLU A 30 1.06 17.43 5.30
C GLU A 30 2.31 16.54 5.41
N ASP A 31 3.42 17.16 5.81
CA ASP A 31 4.66 16.46 6.14
C ASP A 31 4.61 15.91 7.58
N THR A 32 4.08 14.68 7.71
CA THR A 32 3.96 13.99 8.99
C THR A 32 5.07 12.96 9.22
N ASP A 33 5.29 12.56 10.47
CA ASP A 33 6.21 11.46 10.79
C ASP A 33 5.82 10.14 10.08
N GLY A 34 4.52 9.94 9.84
CA GLY A 34 4.00 8.81 9.06
C GLY A 34 4.46 8.84 7.61
N LEU A 35 4.31 9.99 6.94
CA LEU A 35 4.79 10.18 5.57
C LEU A 35 6.32 10.03 5.49
N ARG A 36 7.06 10.66 6.41
CA ARG A 36 8.53 10.52 6.46
C ARG A 36 8.96 9.07 6.65
N ARG A 37 8.23 8.30 7.45
CA ARG A 37 8.48 6.86 7.62
C ARG A 37 8.23 6.08 6.33
N LEU A 38 7.12 6.34 5.62
CA LEU A 38 6.86 5.76 4.30
C LEU A 38 8.03 6.06 3.35
N LEU A 39 8.38 7.33 3.17
CA LEU A 39 9.45 7.77 2.28
C LEU A 39 10.80 7.15 2.66
N LYS A 40 11.11 7.06 3.96
CA LYS A 40 12.35 6.44 4.41
C LYS A 40 12.39 4.94 4.16
N SER A 41 11.26 4.24 4.30
CA SER A 41 11.19 2.82 3.95
C SER A 41 11.31 2.58 2.44
N ALA A 42 10.75 3.48 1.63
CA ALA A 42 10.86 3.45 0.17
C ALA A 42 12.30 3.66 -0.30
N GLU A 43 13.02 4.59 0.34
CA GLU A 43 14.45 4.88 0.05
C GLU A 43 15.34 3.64 0.22
N THR A 44 15.07 2.77 1.20
CA THR A 44 15.82 1.51 1.39
C THR A 44 15.78 0.60 0.15
N TYR A 45 14.74 0.72 -0.67
CA TYR A 45 14.53 -0.12 -1.85
C TYR A 45 14.62 0.67 -3.17
N ASP A 46 15.26 1.85 -3.15
CA ASP A 46 15.40 2.74 -4.31
C ASP A 46 14.05 3.13 -4.95
N ILE A 47 12.99 3.20 -4.15
CA ILE A 47 11.65 3.55 -4.62
C ILE A 47 11.47 5.06 -4.55
N LYS A 48 11.25 5.69 -5.72
CA LYS A 48 10.79 7.08 -5.80
C LYS A 48 9.28 7.15 -5.64
N VAL A 49 8.82 7.67 -4.50
CA VAL A 49 7.40 7.91 -4.23
C VAL A 49 7.01 9.32 -4.68
N HIS A 50 5.99 9.41 -5.55
CA HIS A 50 5.38 10.67 -5.94
C HIS A 50 4.28 11.05 -4.94
N VAL A 51 4.52 12.10 -4.17
CA VAL A 51 3.57 12.60 -3.17
C VAL A 51 2.68 13.67 -3.80
N PHE A 52 1.39 13.37 -3.91
CA PHE A 52 0.39 14.29 -4.43
C PHE A 52 -0.38 14.99 -3.32
N GLY A 53 -0.84 16.22 -3.60
CA GLY A 53 -1.69 16.97 -2.67
C GLY A 53 -0.97 17.74 -1.56
N MET A 54 0.37 17.73 -1.53
CA MET A 54 1.15 18.41 -0.48
C MET A 54 0.80 19.90 -0.39
N GLY A 55 0.50 20.38 0.82
CA GLY A 55 0.10 21.76 1.09
C GLY A 55 -1.33 22.12 0.70
N LYS A 56 -2.12 21.20 0.13
CA LYS A 56 -3.56 21.40 -0.09
C LYS A 56 -4.33 21.21 1.22
N GLU A 57 -5.40 21.97 1.39
CA GLU A 57 -6.34 21.75 2.51
C GLU A 57 -7.02 20.38 2.38
N TRP A 58 -7.03 19.61 3.46
CA TRP A 58 -7.72 18.33 3.52
C TRP A 58 -9.23 18.54 3.71
N LYS A 59 -10.02 18.04 2.76
CA LYS A 59 -11.49 18.12 2.74
C LYS A 59 -12.18 16.76 2.78
N GLY A 60 -11.41 15.68 2.92
CA GLY A 60 -11.93 14.32 2.87
C GLY A 60 -12.52 13.77 4.17
N GLY A 61 -12.98 14.63 5.08
CA GLY A 61 -13.53 14.21 6.38
C GLY A 61 -12.48 13.65 7.35
N ASP A 62 -12.92 13.22 8.54
CA ASP A 62 -12.01 12.57 9.51
C ASP A 62 -11.95 11.06 9.26
N THR A 63 -11.08 10.66 8.32
CA THR A 63 -10.87 9.25 7.94
C THR A 63 -10.30 8.37 9.06
N ARG A 64 -10.00 8.94 10.25
CA ARG A 64 -9.60 8.16 11.43
C ARG A 64 -10.80 7.66 12.22
N THR A 65 -11.96 8.29 12.05
CA THR A 65 -13.14 8.09 12.90
C THR A 65 -14.43 7.86 12.11
N SER A 66 -14.47 8.25 10.83
CA SER A 66 -15.63 8.10 9.96
C SER A 66 -15.25 7.73 8.52
N GLN A 67 -16.29 7.52 7.69
CA GLN A 67 -16.17 7.49 6.23
C GLN A 67 -15.53 8.78 5.69
N GLY A 68 -14.87 8.67 4.53
CA GLY A 68 -14.30 9.80 3.81
C GLY A 68 -13.14 9.43 2.89
N GLY A 69 -12.38 10.44 2.46
CA GLY A 69 -11.17 10.25 1.66
C GLY A 69 -11.37 10.33 0.14
N GLY A 70 -12.56 10.62 -0.36
CA GLY A 70 -12.87 10.82 -1.77
C GLY A 70 -11.99 11.87 -2.46
N GLN A 71 -11.50 12.86 -1.68
CA GLN A 71 -10.50 13.83 -2.13
C GLN A 71 -9.23 13.15 -2.68
N LYS A 72 -8.83 11.99 -2.14
CA LYS A 72 -7.70 11.21 -2.67
C LYS A 72 -7.96 10.76 -4.10
N ILE A 73 -9.17 10.26 -4.38
CA ILE A 73 -9.55 9.81 -5.73
C ILE A 73 -9.53 10.99 -6.71
N ARG A 74 -10.08 12.15 -6.31
CA ARG A 74 -10.03 13.34 -7.16
C ARG A 74 -8.59 13.76 -7.46
N ILE A 75 -7.73 13.84 -6.44
CA ILE A 75 -6.30 14.18 -6.61
C ILE A 75 -5.63 13.17 -7.54
N LEU A 76 -5.85 11.86 -7.34
CA LEU A 76 -5.30 10.82 -8.22
C LEU A 76 -5.79 10.98 -9.65
N SER A 77 -7.06 11.30 -9.86
CA SER A 77 -7.63 11.51 -11.20
C SER A 77 -6.98 12.68 -11.95
N GLU A 78 -6.63 13.75 -11.23
CA GLU A 78 -5.95 14.92 -11.78
C GLU A 78 -4.50 14.59 -12.15
N GLU A 79 -3.77 13.99 -11.21
CA GLU A 79 -2.32 13.78 -11.29
C GLU A 79 -1.94 12.58 -12.19
N LEU A 80 -2.81 11.57 -12.31
CA LEU A 80 -2.57 10.38 -13.14
C LEU A 80 -3.02 10.54 -14.58
N LYS A 81 -3.64 11.67 -14.94
CA LYS A 81 -4.08 11.99 -16.31
C LYS A 81 -2.99 11.83 -17.39
N PRO A 82 -1.70 12.16 -17.14
CA PRO A 82 -0.62 11.91 -18.11
C PRO A 82 -0.39 10.43 -18.43
N TYR A 83 -0.81 9.51 -17.56
CA TYR A 83 -0.60 8.07 -17.71
C TYR A 83 -1.79 7.32 -18.31
N LYS A 84 -2.92 8.00 -18.55
CA LYS A 84 -4.20 7.38 -18.95
C LYS A 84 -4.15 6.49 -20.19
N ASP A 85 -3.21 6.74 -21.09
CA ASP A 85 -3.04 6.01 -22.37
C ASP A 85 -1.74 5.18 -22.39
N ARG A 86 -1.03 5.04 -21.25
CA ARG A 86 0.22 4.30 -21.14
C ARG A 86 -0.05 2.82 -20.83
N ASP A 87 0.34 1.94 -21.76
CA ASP A 87 0.21 0.48 -21.61
C ASP A 87 1.46 -0.17 -21.00
N ASP A 88 2.57 0.57 -20.90
CA ASP A 88 3.89 0.16 -20.39
C ASP A 88 4.15 0.58 -18.93
N VAL A 89 3.15 1.18 -18.28
CA VAL A 89 3.24 1.69 -16.90
C VAL A 89 2.24 0.97 -16.00
N ILE A 90 2.71 0.57 -14.83
CA ILE A 90 1.89 0.17 -13.69
C ILE A 90 1.95 1.28 -12.65
N ILE A 91 0.79 1.71 -12.17
CA ILE A 91 0.70 2.61 -11.03
C ILE A 91 0.54 1.77 -9.77
N LEU A 92 1.36 2.02 -8.76
CA LEU A 92 1.20 1.50 -7.40
C LEU A 92 0.78 2.66 -6.49
N PHE A 93 -0.47 2.64 -6.06
CA PHE A 93 -0.97 3.55 -5.04
C PHE A 93 -0.80 2.93 -3.66
N VAL A 94 -0.33 3.75 -2.72
CA VAL A 94 -0.33 3.45 -1.30
C VAL A 94 -0.83 4.64 -0.50
N ASP A 95 -1.55 4.40 0.59
CA ASP A 95 -1.81 5.41 1.61
C ASP A 95 -0.49 5.92 2.20
N ALA A 96 -0.51 7.13 2.76
CA ALA A 96 0.72 7.82 3.17
C ALA A 96 1.14 7.49 4.61
N TYR A 97 0.26 7.80 5.57
CA TYR A 97 0.69 8.03 6.95
C TYR A 97 0.94 6.76 7.77
N ASP A 98 0.41 5.63 7.31
CA ASP A 98 0.52 4.33 7.97
C ASP A 98 0.84 3.21 7.00
N VAL A 99 1.76 3.50 6.07
CA VAL A 99 2.30 2.50 5.16
C VAL A 99 3.82 2.41 5.30
N VAL A 100 4.35 1.20 5.15
CA VAL A 100 5.79 0.91 5.13
C VAL A 100 6.08 -0.09 4.01
N PHE A 101 7.09 0.19 3.18
CA PHE A 101 7.61 -0.75 2.19
C PHE A 101 8.55 -1.76 2.85
N THR A 102 8.43 -3.04 2.48
CA THR A 102 9.27 -4.14 2.96
C THR A 102 9.94 -4.90 1.81
N ALA A 103 9.72 -4.47 0.57
CA ALA A 103 10.41 -4.95 -0.63
C ALA A 103 10.42 -3.88 -1.73
N GLY A 104 11.29 -4.07 -2.73
CA GLY A 104 11.39 -3.21 -3.92
C GLY A 104 10.31 -3.46 -4.98
N THR A 105 10.21 -2.55 -5.95
CA THR A 105 9.22 -2.62 -7.05
C THR A 105 9.40 -3.86 -7.93
N LEU A 106 10.61 -4.39 -8.10
CA LEU A 106 10.83 -5.63 -8.84
C LEU A 106 10.13 -6.82 -8.17
N THR A 107 10.16 -6.90 -6.84
CA THR A 107 9.44 -7.93 -6.07
C THR A 107 7.93 -7.76 -6.18
N VAL A 108 7.43 -6.52 -6.14
CA VAL A 108 6.02 -6.22 -6.36
C VAL A 108 5.58 -6.68 -7.77
N LEU A 109 6.37 -6.33 -8.79
CA LEU A 109 6.08 -6.67 -10.18
C LEU A 109 6.08 -8.17 -10.41
N ASP A 110 7.12 -8.86 -9.93
CA ASP A 110 7.24 -10.32 -10.04
C ASP A 110 6.03 -11.01 -9.40
N ARG A 111 5.66 -10.63 -8.17
CA ARG A 111 4.50 -11.23 -7.50
C ARG A 111 3.19 -10.93 -8.21
N PHE A 112 3.03 -9.72 -8.74
CA PHE A 112 1.84 -9.35 -9.51
C PHE A 112 1.73 -10.22 -10.77
N GLN A 113 2.81 -10.31 -11.53
CA GLN A 113 2.86 -11.06 -12.78
C GLN A 113 2.90 -12.59 -12.58
N THR A 114 3.38 -13.08 -11.44
CA THR A 114 3.46 -14.52 -11.17
C THR A 114 2.15 -15.05 -10.62
N HIS A 115 1.51 -14.34 -9.69
CA HIS A 115 0.33 -14.83 -8.98
C HIS A 115 -1.01 -14.27 -9.50
N PHE A 116 -0.98 -13.18 -10.27
CA PHE A 116 -2.20 -12.47 -10.69
C PHE A 116 -2.23 -12.20 -12.20
N LYS A 117 -1.70 -13.13 -13.02
CA LYS A 117 -1.59 -13.03 -14.50
C LYS A 117 -2.84 -12.57 -15.23
N GLU A 118 -4.01 -12.97 -14.74
CA GLU A 118 -5.30 -12.64 -15.35
C GLU A 118 -5.86 -11.29 -14.89
N LYS A 119 -5.17 -10.60 -13.97
CA LYS A 119 -5.61 -9.34 -13.37
C LYS A 119 -4.90 -8.16 -14.01
N ARG A 120 -5.60 -7.04 -14.11
CA ARG A 120 -5.03 -5.76 -14.55
C ARG A 120 -4.99 -4.72 -13.44
N ILE A 121 -5.82 -4.91 -12.42
CA ILE A 121 -5.83 -4.14 -11.18
C ILE A 121 -5.88 -5.13 -10.02
N LEU A 122 -5.10 -4.89 -8.98
CA LEU A 122 -5.06 -5.67 -7.76
C LEU A 122 -5.18 -4.74 -6.56
N PHE A 123 -6.17 -4.97 -5.71
CA PHE A 123 -6.31 -4.30 -4.42
C PHE A 123 -5.76 -5.17 -3.30
N GLY A 124 -5.34 -4.53 -2.20
CA GLY A 124 -5.19 -5.20 -0.92
C GLY A 124 -6.51 -5.80 -0.48
N ALA A 125 -6.44 -6.91 0.25
CA ALA A 125 -7.61 -7.57 0.83
C ALA A 125 -7.60 -7.45 2.36
N GLU A 126 -8.77 -7.46 2.98
CA GLU A 126 -8.95 -7.38 4.43
C GLU A 126 -10.09 -8.29 4.93
N PRO A 127 -10.17 -8.61 6.23
CA PRO A 127 -11.18 -9.51 6.77
C PRO A 127 -12.54 -8.85 6.99
N PHE A 128 -12.64 -7.51 6.93
CA PHE A 128 -13.87 -6.76 7.22
C PHE A 128 -14.49 -6.17 5.96
N CYS A 129 -15.81 -6.30 5.81
CA CYS A 129 -16.55 -5.60 4.78
C CYS A 129 -16.91 -4.21 5.31
N TRP A 130 -16.12 -3.21 4.96
CA TRP A 130 -16.27 -1.83 5.42
C TRP A 130 -16.34 -0.89 4.21
N PRO A 131 -17.11 0.21 4.26
CA PRO A 131 -17.93 0.67 5.39
C PRO A 131 -19.33 0.05 5.50
N ASP A 132 -19.83 -0.57 4.44
CA ASP A 132 -21.18 -1.15 4.42
C ASP A 132 -21.13 -2.68 4.46
N GLU A 133 -21.30 -3.24 5.65
CA GLU A 133 -21.29 -4.69 5.89
C GLU A 133 -22.41 -5.43 5.13
N SER A 134 -23.49 -4.74 4.75
CA SER A 134 -24.60 -5.35 4.01
C SER A 134 -24.19 -5.80 2.60
N LEU A 135 -23.06 -5.30 2.09
CA LEU A 135 -22.48 -5.68 0.80
C LEU A 135 -21.70 -7.01 0.85
N ALA A 136 -21.43 -7.57 2.03
CA ALA A 136 -20.65 -8.79 2.17
C ALA A 136 -21.18 -10.00 1.36
N PRO A 137 -22.51 -10.21 1.20
CA PRO A 137 -23.04 -11.27 0.34
C PRO A 137 -22.72 -11.09 -1.15
N GLU A 138 -22.52 -9.86 -1.63
CA GLU A 138 -22.26 -9.53 -3.05
C GLU A 138 -20.81 -9.80 -3.47
N TYR A 139 -19.89 -9.87 -2.50
CA TYR A 139 -18.50 -10.23 -2.77
C TYR A 139 -18.40 -11.65 -3.34
N PRO A 140 -17.54 -11.93 -4.33
CA PRO A 140 -17.25 -13.30 -4.74
C PRO A 140 -16.79 -14.14 -3.54
N VAL A 141 -17.14 -15.43 -3.55
CA VAL A 141 -16.57 -16.38 -2.60
C VAL A 141 -15.09 -16.55 -2.92
N VAL A 142 -14.26 -16.47 -1.89
CA VAL A 142 -12.83 -16.78 -1.98
C VAL A 142 -12.60 -18.15 -1.35
N GLU A 143 -11.80 -18.99 -2.00
CA GLU A 143 -11.48 -20.32 -1.48
C GLU A 143 -10.54 -20.20 -0.26
N PHE A 144 -9.55 -19.31 -0.35
CA PHE A 144 -8.58 -19.05 0.71
C PHE A 144 -8.30 -17.56 0.84
N GLY A 145 -8.17 -17.12 2.09
CA GLY A 145 -7.71 -15.77 2.43
C GLY A 145 -8.83 -14.77 2.72
N LYS A 146 -8.42 -13.51 2.77
CA LYS A 146 -9.23 -12.33 3.03
C LYS A 146 -10.17 -12.06 1.85
N ARG A 147 -11.43 -11.72 2.12
CA ARG A 147 -12.49 -11.64 1.09
C ARG A 147 -12.80 -10.23 0.60
N PHE A 148 -12.55 -9.22 1.43
CA PHE A 148 -13.04 -7.87 1.17
C PHE A 148 -11.92 -6.96 0.68
N LEU A 149 -12.29 -5.97 -0.14
CA LEU A 149 -11.35 -5.00 -0.71
C LEU A 149 -10.82 -4.08 0.40
N ASN A 150 -9.60 -3.55 0.26
CA ASN A 150 -9.09 -2.40 0.99
C ASN A 150 -8.50 -1.38 0.01
N SER A 151 -8.90 -0.11 0.10
CA SER A 151 -8.53 0.98 -0.83
C SER A 151 -7.17 1.59 -0.54
N GLY A 152 -6.58 1.34 0.64
CA GLY A 152 -5.33 1.97 1.03
C GLY A 152 -4.11 1.44 0.27
N LEU A 153 -4.22 0.28 -0.38
CA LEU A 153 -3.16 -0.30 -1.20
C LEU A 153 -3.73 -0.90 -2.48
N PHE A 154 -3.27 -0.45 -3.64
CA PHE A 154 -3.61 -1.09 -4.90
C PHE A 154 -2.58 -0.81 -5.98
N LEU A 155 -2.48 -1.71 -6.95
CA LEU A 155 -1.71 -1.48 -8.17
C LEU A 155 -2.49 -1.86 -9.42
N GLY A 156 -2.12 -1.30 -10.56
CA GLY A 156 -2.69 -1.72 -11.83
C GLY A 156 -2.02 -1.05 -13.02
N TYR A 157 -2.27 -1.62 -14.20
CA TYR A 157 -1.86 -0.99 -15.46
C TYR A 157 -2.53 0.39 -15.57
N ALA A 158 -1.75 1.40 -15.95
CA ALA A 158 -2.15 2.80 -15.83
C ALA A 158 -3.46 3.11 -16.56
N LYS A 159 -3.68 2.53 -17.74
CA LYS A 159 -4.91 2.69 -18.51
C LYS A 159 -6.17 2.20 -17.78
N GLU A 160 -6.14 0.97 -17.27
CA GLU A 160 -7.28 0.40 -16.53
C GLU A 160 -7.48 1.10 -15.19
N LEU A 161 -6.40 1.39 -14.48
CA LEU A 161 -6.46 2.09 -13.20
C LEU A 161 -7.02 3.50 -13.38
N TYR A 162 -6.59 4.23 -14.40
CA TYR A 162 -7.13 5.55 -14.71
C TYR A 162 -8.63 5.47 -15.03
N LYS A 163 -9.03 4.50 -15.87
CA LYS A 163 -10.46 4.27 -16.17
C LYS A 163 -11.29 3.98 -14.91
N MET A 164 -10.74 3.21 -13.97
CA MET A 164 -11.39 2.90 -12.70
C MET A 164 -11.61 4.14 -11.83
N ILE A 165 -10.58 4.99 -11.66
CA ILE A 165 -10.67 6.18 -10.81
C ILE A 165 -11.48 7.33 -11.43
N THR A 166 -11.88 7.19 -12.71
CA THR A 166 -12.71 8.20 -13.41
C THR A 166 -14.07 7.68 -13.87
N VAL A 167 -14.52 6.51 -13.39
CA VAL A 167 -15.79 5.92 -13.85
C VAL A 167 -17.00 6.70 -13.33
N LYS A 168 -16.88 7.31 -12.15
CA LYS A 168 -17.92 8.13 -11.52
C LYS A 168 -17.27 9.36 -10.89
N GLU A 169 -18.03 10.44 -10.81
CA GLU A 169 -17.64 11.58 -9.98
C GLU A 169 -17.70 11.19 -8.50
N VAL A 170 -16.89 11.86 -7.68
CA VAL A 170 -16.73 11.60 -6.24
C VAL A 170 -16.57 12.93 -5.54
N ALA A 171 -17.33 13.14 -4.47
CA ALA A 171 -17.17 14.31 -3.60
C ALA A 171 -15.90 14.17 -2.76
N ASP A 172 -15.35 15.28 -2.27
CA ASP A 172 -14.12 15.24 -1.48
C ASP A 172 -14.31 14.41 -0.19
N ASP A 173 -15.49 14.47 0.42
CA ASP A 173 -15.90 13.80 1.67
C ASP A 173 -16.60 12.44 1.48
N ASP A 174 -16.81 11.99 0.24
CA ASP A 174 -17.26 10.62 -0.03
C ASP A 174 -16.24 9.59 0.46
N ASP A 175 -16.69 8.36 0.72
CA ASP A 175 -15.83 7.27 1.16
C ASP A 175 -15.06 6.62 -0.01
N ASP A 176 -13.74 6.68 0.03
CA ASP A 176 -12.90 6.14 -1.04
C ASP A 176 -12.99 4.60 -1.13
N GLN A 177 -13.04 3.93 0.02
CA GLN A 177 -13.23 2.49 0.11
C GLN A 177 -14.57 2.05 -0.50
N LEU A 178 -15.67 2.73 -0.19
CA LEU A 178 -16.99 2.44 -0.75
C LEU A 178 -17.00 2.67 -2.25
N TYR A 179 -16.37 3.74 -2.74
CA TYR A 179 -16.23 4.01 -4.18
C TYR A 179 -15.62 2.80 -4.91
N TYR A 180 -14.47 2.29 -4.43
CA TYR A 180 -13.81 1.14 -5.05
C TYR A 180 -14.58 -0.17 -4.83
N THR A 181 -15.21 -0.35 -3.66
CA THR A 181 -16.07 -1.50 -3.37
C THR A 181 -17.21 -1.59 -4.37
N MET A 182 -17.92 -0.50 -4.64
CA MET A 182 -19.04 -0.49 -5.59
C MET A 182 -18.60 -0.80 -7.02
N ILE A 183 -17.39 -0.39 -7.42
CA ILE A 183 -16.82 -0.76 -8.72
C ILE A 183 -16.45 -2.25 -8.76
N TYR A 184 -15.83 -2.76 -7.69
CA TYR A 184 -15.46 -4.16 -7.59
C TYR A 184 -16.70 -5.09 -7.56
N LEU A 185 -17.79 -4.65 -6.95
CA LEU A 185 -19.02 -5.43 -6.84
C LEU A 185 -19.84 -5.44 -8.12
N ASP A 186 -19.72 -4.42 -8.98
CA ASP A 186 -20.31 -4.43 -10.32
C ASP A 186 -19.65 -5.55 -11.18
N PRO A 187 -20.39 -6.62 -11.56
CA PRO A 187 -19.80 -7.74 -12.27
C PRO A 187 -19.28 -7.37 -13.67
N LYS A 188 -19.86 -6.36 -14.32
CA LYS A 188 -19.43 -5.90 -15.64
C LYS A 188 -18.11 -5.14 -15.51
N LEU A 189 -18.04 -4.16 -14.61
CA LEU A 189 -16.82 -3.38 -14.38
C LEU A 189 -15.68 -4.25 -13.86
N ARG A 190 -15.94 -5.13 -12.88
CA ARG A 190 -14.93 -6.07 -12.36
C ARG A 190 -14.35 -6.97 -13.45
N LYS A 191 -15.19 -7.47 -14.36
CA LYS A 191 -14.77 -8.31 -15.49
C LYS A 191 -14.00 -7.50 -16.54
N GLU A 192 -14.50 -6.32 -16.89
CA GLU A 192 -13.89 -5.45 -17.90
C GLU A 192 -12.50 -4.96 -17.47
N LEU A 193 -12.38 -4.46 -16.24
CA LEU A 193 -11.14 -3.94 -15.67
C LEU A 193 -10.24 -5.05 -15.10
N LYS A 194 -10.70 -6.31 -15.14
CA LYS A 194 -10.01 -7.49 -14.59
C LYS A 194 -9.48 -7.27 -13.17
N ILE A 195 -10.36 -6.81 -12.28
CA ILE A 195 -10.00 -6.48 -10.90
C ILE A 195 -9.83 -7.77 -10.07
N GLY A 196 -8.80 -7.81 -9.25
CA GLY A 196 -8.52 -8.86 -8.28
C GLY A 196 -8.26 -8.30 -6.89
N LEU A 197 -8.27 -9.19 -5.89
CA LEU A 197 -7.89 -8.91 -4.51
C LEU A 197 -6.70 -9.78 -4.14
N ASP A 198 -5.72 -9.25 -3.42
CA ASP A 198 -4.59 -9.99 -2.87
C ASP A 198 -5.00 -10.74 -1.59
N THR A 199 -5.80 -11.80 -1.77
CA THR A 199 -6.49 -12.48 -0.66
C THR A 199 -5.56 -13.11 0.37
N MET A 200 -4.33 -13.47 0.00
CA MET A 200 -3.37 -14.09 0.92
C MET A 200 -2.15 -13.21 1.18
N SER A 201 -2.27 -11.90 0.97
CA SER A 201 -1.23 -10.92 1.33
C SER A 201 0.15 -11.23 0.74
N ARG A 202 0.22 -11.53 -0.57
CA ARG A 202 1.50 -11.75 -1.27
C ARG A 202 2.25 -10.44 -1.48
N ILE A 203 1.52 -9.37 -1.73
CA ILE A 203 2.03 -8.02 -1.97
C ILE A 203 1.61 -7.10 -0.82
N PHE A 204 0.32 -7.14 -0.45
CA PHE A 204 -0.30 -6.18 0.45
C PHE A 204 -0.75 -6.83 1.77
N GLN A 205 -0.24 -6.33 2.88
CA GLN A 205 -0.67 -6.71 4.23
C GLN A 205 -1.40 -5.56 4.91
N ASN A 206 -2.72 -5.65 4.93
CA ASN A 206 -3.56 -4.84 5.82
C ASN A 206 -3.54 -5.49 7.21
N LEU A 207 -3.20 -4.72 8.25
CA LEU A 207 -2.95 -5.24 9.60
C LEU A 207 -4.23 -5.30 10.47
N ASN A 208 -5.28 -4.56 10.14
CA ASN A 208 -6.51 -4.59 10.92
C ASN A 208 -7.14 -6.00 10.94
N GLY A 209 -7.43 -6.49 12.15
CA GLY A 209 -8.04 -7.80 12.38
C GLY A 209 -7.12 -9.01 12.21
N VAL A 210 -5.84 -8.81 11.89
CA VAL A 210 -4.88 -9.91 11.59
C VAL A 210 -3.47 -9.64 12.12
N THR A 211 -3.34 -8.87 13.20
CA THR A 211 -2.03 -8.59 13.82
C THR A 211 -1.36 -9.88 14.31
N ASP A 212 -2.14 -10.85 14.77
CA ASP A 212 -1.66 -12.13 15.30
C ASP A 212 -1.12 -13.06 14.18
N ASP A 213 -1.49 -12.81 12.92
CA ASP A 213 -0.98 -13.56 11.77
C ASP A 213 0.39 -13.07 11.31
N VAL A 214 0.83 -11.88 11.76
CA VAL A 214 2.00 -11.18 11.23
C VAL A 214 3.08 -11.08 12.30
N GLU A 215 4.24 -11.66 12.04
CA GLU A 215 5.38 -11.66 12.95
C GLU A 215 6.65 -11.13 12.29
N LEU A 216 7.68 -10.87 13.10
CA LEU A 216 9.03 -10.60 12.61
C LEU A 216 9.79 -11.91 12.48
N GLN A 217 10.35 -12.14 11.30
CA GLN A 217 11.36 -13.18 11.08
C GLN A 217 12.69 -12.54 10.74
N PHE A 218 13.77 -13.28 10.93
CA PHE A 218 15.11 -12.83 10.61
C PHE A 218 15.68 -13.75 9.55
N ASP A 219 16.20 -13.16 8.47
CA ASP A 219 16.88 -13.93 7.44
C ASP A 219 18.29 -14.34 7.87
N ASP A 220 19.01 -15.06 7.00
CA ASP A 220 20.37 -15.55 7.26
C ASP A 220 21.38 -14.41 7.47
N ASN A 221 21.09 -13.19 6.99
CA ASN A 221 21.92 -12.00 7.21
C ASN A 221 21.56 -11.30 8.54
N GLY A 222 20.52 -11.77 9.21
CA GLY A 222 19.98 -11.17 10.43
C GLY A 222 19.05 -9.99 10.17
N ASP A 223 18.61 -9.75 8.93
CA ASP A 223 17.71 -8.66 8.59
C ASP A 223 16.26 -9.01 8.98
N ALA A 224 15.56 -8.05 9.58
CA ALA A 224 14.18 -8.24 9.99
C ALA A 224 13.21 -8.18 8.80
N LEU A 225 12.38 -9.21 8.67
CA LEU A 225 11.34 -9.35 7.66
C LEU A 225 9.96 -9.43 8.33
N ALA A 226 8.95 -8.80 7.73
CA ALA A 226 7.57 -9.06 8.10
C ALA A 226 7.08 -10.34 7.41
N TYR A 227 6.55 -11.26 8.20
CA TYR A 227 6.08 -12.55 7.75
C TYR A 227 4.62 -12.77 8.15
N ASN A 228 3.78 -13.13 7.19
CA ASN A 228 2.42 -13.59 7.44
C ASN A 228 2.43 -15.12 7.59
N ALA A 229 2.25 -15.60 8.82
CA ALA A 229 2.27 -17.00 9.18
C ALA A 229 1.04 -17.78 8.69
N ALA A 230 -0.12 -17.12 8.57
CA ALA A 230 -1.35 -17.76 8.11
C ALA A 230 -1.27 -18.21 6.64
N TYR A 231 -0.52 -17.48 5.81
CA TYR A 231 -0.41 -17.75 4.38
C TYR A 231 1.01 -18.08 3.89
N ASN A 232 1.98 -18.08 4.80
CA ASN A 232 3.40 -18.27 4.49
C ASN A 232 3.89 -17.29 3.41
N THR A 233 3.65 -15.99 3.64
CA THR A 233 4.06 -14.92 2.72
C THR A 233 4.92 -13.87 3.41
N HIS A 234 5.74 -13.18 2.62
CA HIS A 234 6.53 -12.02 3.05
C HIS A 234 6.01 -10.78 2.30
N PRO A 235 4.97 -10.08 2.78
CA PRO A 235 4.35 -8.96 2.06
C PRO A 235 5.38 -7.90 1.63
N ALA A 236 5.11 -7.21 0.52
CA ALA A 236 5.98 -6.13 0.01
C ALA A 236 5.62 -4.76 0.60
N VAL A 237 4.39 -4.60 1.08
CA VAL A 237 3.88 -3.37 1.67
C VAL A 237 3.01 -3.71 2.89
N LEU A 238 3.26 -3.05 4.01
CA LEU A 238 2.47 -3.13 5.23
C LEU A 238 1.60 -1.88 5.37
N HIS A 239 0.33 -2.07 5.70
CA HIS A 239 -0.64 -1.01 5.93
C HIS A 239 -1.27 -1.17 7.32
N GLY A 240 -1.01 -0.19 8.19
CA GLY A 240 -1.53 -0.11 9.55
C GLY A 240 -2.97 0.38 9.61
N ASN A 241 -3.85 -0.11 8.73
CA ASN A 241 -5.22 0.38 8.60
C ASN A 241 -6.03 0.29 9.91
N GLY A 242 -7.00 1.19 10.06
CA GLY A 242 -7.86 1.25 11.25
C GLY A 242 -7.06 1.37 12.57
N PRO A 243 -7.36 0.54 13.60
CA PRO A 243 -6.72 0.63 14.91
C PRO A 243 -5.29 0.05 14.98
N SER A 244 -4.74 -0.46 13.88
CA SER A 244 -3.47 -1.21 13.87
C SER A 244 -2.20 -0.34 13.75
N LYS A 245 -2.34 0.99 13.77
CA LYS A 245 -1.22 1.97 13.65
C LYS A 245 -0.07 1.70 14.64
N LYS A 246 -0.40 1.32 15.89
CA LYS A 246 0.62 1.00 16.91
C LYS A 246 1.40 -0.27 16.57
N TYR A 247 0.73 -1.26 16.00
CA TYR A 247 1.39 -2.49 15.58
C TYR A 247 2.30 -2.26 14.37
N LEU A 248 1.85 -1.44 13.41
CA LEU A 248 2.72 -0.98 12.34
C LEU A 248 3.95 -0.24 12.88
N ASN A 249 3.78 0.66 13.87
CA ASN A 249 4.90 1.35 14.49
C ASN A 249 5.92 0.38 15.09
N TYR A 250 5.45 -0.71 15.73
CA TYR A 250 6.31 -1.77 16.23
C TYR A 250 7.09 -2.44 15.10
N LEU A 251 6.42 -2.97 14.06
CA LEU A 251 7.08 -3.64 12.94
C LEU A 251 8.08 -2.72 12.23
N ALA A 252 7.70 -1.45 12.03
CA ALA A 252 8.49 -0.43 11.36
C ALA A 252 9.73 0.06 12.13
N ASN A 253 9.96 -0.42 13.35
CA ASN A 253 11.25 -0.25 14.03
C ASN A 253 12.30 -1.24 13.52
N TYR A 254 11.88 -2.34 12.88
CA TYR A 254 12.74 -3.44 12.50
C TYR A 254 12.89 -3.57 10.99
N VAL A 255 11.76 -3.66 10.29
CA VAL A 255 11.74 -3.93 8.84
C VAL A 255 12.35 -2.80 8.01
N SER A 256 12.58 -3.06 6.73
CA SER A 256 13.15 -2.08 5.78
C SER A 256 14.57 -1.65 6.15
N GLY A 257 15.38 -2.60 6.65
CA GLY A 257 16.78 -2.37 7.02
C GLY A 257 16.96 -1.46 8.24
N ARG A 258 15.93 -1.32 9.08
CA ARG A 258 15.97 -0.43 10.25
C ARG A 258 16.64 -1.07 11.47
N TRP A 259 16.51 -2.38 11.61
CA TRP A 259 17.20 -3.15 12.64
C TRP A 259 17.58 -4.53 12.11
N SER A 260 18.76 -5.01 12.49
CA SER A 260 19.19 -6.40 12.26
C SER A 260 19.75 -7.00 13.54
N SER A 261 19.75 -8.33 13.63
CA SER A 261 20.35 -9.07 14.76
C SER A 261 21.88 -8.99 14.78
N VAL A 262 22.50 -8.58 13.67
CA VAL A 262 23.96 -8.49 13.51
C VAL A 262 24.48 -7.07 13.77
N SER A 263 23.86 -6.07 13.17
CA SER A 263 24.30 -4.66 13.23
C SER A 263 23.45 -3.79 14.15
N GLY A 264 22.36 -4.31 14.70
CA GLY A 264 21.44 -3.55 15.54
C GLY A 264 20.70 -2.48 14.76
N CYS A 265 20.40 -1.35 15.41
CA CYS A 265 19.61 -0.27 14.83
C CYS A 265 20.43 0.59 13.84
N SER A 266 19.98 0.72 12.60
CA SER A 266 20.70 1.44 11.52
C SER A 266 20.57 2.97 11.57
N PHE A 267 19.66 3.49 12.41
CA PHE A 267 19.38 4.92 12.53
C PHE A 267 19.51 5.47 13.96
N CYS A 268 19.81 4.62 14.94
CA CYS A 268 20.03 5.04 16.30
C CYS A 268 21.40 5.74 16.41
N GLY A 269 21.46 6.90 17.08
CA GLY A 269 22.67 7.74 17.16
C GLY A 269 22.76 8.90 16.17
N LYS A 270 21.77 9.08 15.27
CA LYS A 270 21.65 10.25 14.37
C LYS A 270 20.74 11.36 14.91
N LYS A 271 20.24 11.26 16.15
CA LYS A 271 19.48 12.34 16.80
C LYS A 271 20.45 13.27 17.54
N PRO A 272 20.32 14.61 17.45
CA PRO A 272 20.97 15.49 18.42
C PRO A 272 20.53 15.08 19.82
N HIS A 273 21.45 15.12 20.78
CA HIS A 273 21.15 14.86 22.19
C HIS A 273 19.89 15.64 22.57
N ILE A 274 18.84 14.92 22.97
CA ILE A 274 17.72 15.55 23.68
C ILE A 274 18.32 15.93 25.03
N ASP A 275 18.65 17.21 25.17
CA ASP A 275 19.08 17.75 26.44
C ASP A 275 17.87 17.84 27.36
N ILE A 276 17.74 16.83 28.21
CA ILE A 276 16.68 16.70 29.21
C ILE A 276 16.79 17.77 30.31
N THR A 277 17.85 18.60 30.32
CA THR A 277 17.98 19.70 31.28
C THR A 277 17.22 20.97 30.89
N VAL A 278 16.76 21.09 29.63
CA VAL A 278 15.99 22.27 29.16
C VAL A 278 14.50 22.20 29.56
N GLY A 279 14.08 21.13 30.25
CA GLY A 279 12.70 20.91 30.70
C GLY A 279 12.38 21.41 32.12
N ILE A 280 13.30 22.06 32.83
CA ILE A 280 13.01 22.67 34.14
C ILE A 280 12.91 24.19 33.95
N LEU A 281 11.83 24.63 33.29
CA LEU A 281 11.32 25.97 33.50
C LEU A 281 10.64 25.97 34.88
N SER A 282 11.24 26.72 35.78
CA SER A 282 10.77 27.07 37.11
C SER A 282 9.26 27.36 37.13
N ILE A 283 8.48 26.41 37.67
CA ILE A 283 7.18 26.72 38.23
C ILE A 283 7.45 27.28 39.62
N GLU A 284 7.51 28.61 39.72
CA GLU A 284 7.34 29.26 41.02
C GLU A 284 5.90 29.00 41.48
N TYR A 285 5.77 28.35 42.62
CA TYR A 285 4.52 28.16 43.33
C TYR A 285 4.09 29.50 43.93
N ASP A 286 3.01 30.09 43.43
CA ASP A 286 2.31 31.21 44.06
C ASP A 286 1.25 30.64 45.05
N PRO A 287 1.38 30.85 46.37
CA PRO A 287 0.43 30.35 47.35
C PRO A 287 -0.88 31.14 47.42
N THR A 288 -1.11 32.16 46.59
CA THR A 288 -2.21 33.13 46.81
C THR A 288 -3.48 32.92 46.00
N THR A 289 -3.53 31.98 45.04
CA THR A 289 -4.76 31.69 44.30
C THR A 289 -5.32 30.32 44.68
N GLY A 290 -5.92 30.25 45.87
CA GLY A 290 -6.79 29.15 46.28
C GLY A 290 -8.14 29.26 45.58
N GLY A 291 -8.58 28.18 44.92
CA GLY A 291 -9.91 28.08 44.35
C GLY A 291 -10.13 26.70 43.74
N TYR A 292 -11.02 25.94 44.40
CA TYR A 292 -11.49 24.59 44.06
C TYR A 292 -11.99 24.43 42.61
#